data_AF-O44834-F1
#
_entry.id   AF-O44834-F1
#
_cell.length_a   1.000
_cell.length_b   1.000
_cell.length_c   1.000
_cell.angle_alpha   90.00
_cell.angle_beta   90.00
_cell.angle_gamma   90.00
#
_symmetry.space_group_name_H-M   'P 1'
#
loop_
_entity.id
_entity.type
_entity.pdbx_description
1 polymer ?
#
loop_
_entity_poly.entity_id
_entity_poly.type
_entity_poly.pdbx_seq_one_letter_code
_entity_poly.pdbx_strand_id
1 'polypeptide(L)'
;MTSWLFLFLIYPINSIMVSVRGAPETSTSYPTGIINDLTWDECVEQCITTENCILAYSNSLDVCYLYAVGDVIEVRNDQNGYSDLKDTVSFKMLKWPEQCAKRSVNMLVGIINPYKKNNITSYTIAISPETGNYQIKYVYTLTDGCGDWLKPVPTCQNCPVTMFSFIAMPETRTVIAPPNIKSWTDCMFACYLNTNCMAAFMTGYPNCRNVMYGNVTSWIKLLAKLPKSKSLLNYIAVKYVYDKVSCLKNFASLFTSSTLYTQSTDQYSSYQTTTLSDNKTTIQYF
;
A
#
# COMPACT_ATOMS: atom_id res chain seq x y z
N MET A 1 44.58 -30.98 -10.73
CA MET A 1 44.00 -29.62 -10.73
C MET A 1 42.53 -29.74 -11.06
N THR A 2 41.66 -29.84 -10.06
CA THR A 2 40.20 -29.80 -10.26
C THR A 2 39.79 -28.34 -10.47
N SER A 3 39.53 -27.97 -11.72
CA SER A 3 39.00 -26.65 -12.08
C SER A 3 37.54 -26.58 -11.66
N TRP A 4 37.25 -25.76 -10.65
CA TRP A 4 35.89 -25.48 -10.20
C TRP A 4 35.28 -24.52 -11.21
N LEU A 5 34.44 -25.06 -12.11
CA LEU A 5 33.58 -24.27 -12.97
C LEU A 5 32.52 -23.62 -12.07
N PHE A 6 32.78 -22.40 -11.59
CA PHE A 6 31.75 -21.56 -10.99
C PHE A 6 30.79 -21.14 -12.11
N LEU A 7 29.72 -21.93 -12.29
CA LEU A 7 28.50 -21.48 -12.95
C LEU A 7 27.92 -20.35 -12.10
N PHE A 8 28.40 -19.13 -12.33
CA PHE A 8 27.66 -17.94 -11.98
C PHE A 8 26.40 -17.98 -12.83
N LEU A 9 25.33 -18.52 -12.26
CA LEU A 9 23.97 -18.25 -12.68
C LEU A 9 23.76 -16.76 -12.46
N ILE A 10 24.25 -15.95 -13.40
CA ILE A 10 23.83 -14.56 -13.56
C ILE A 10 22.38 -14.69 -13.95
N TYR A 11 21.48 -14.70 -12.96
CA TYR A 11 20.07 -14.53 -13.22
C TYR A 11 19.96 -13.19 -13.95
N PRO A 12 19.60 -13.16 -15.25
CA PRO A 12 19.43 -11.89 -15.92
C PRO A 12 18.37 -11.12 -15.12
N ILE A 13 18.72 -9.91 -14.70
CA ILE A 13 17.75 -8.99 -14.11
C ILE A 13 16.75 -8.71 -15.22
N ASN A 14 15.67 -9.48 -15.28
CA ASN A 14 14.62 -9.37 -16.32
C ASN A 14 13.72 -8.15 -16.09
N SER A 15 14.19 -7.17 -15.32
CA SER A 15 13.44 -5.97 -14.98
C SER A 15 14.19 -4.73 -15.40
N ILE A 16 13.44 -3.73 -15.85
CA ILE A 16 13.95 -2.38 -16.09
C ILE A 16 13.26 -1.40 -15.15
N MET A 17 13.86 -0.24 -14.96
CA MET A 17 13.25 0.89 -14.25
C MET A 17 12.93 1.98 -15.28
N VAL A 18 11.67 2.37 -15.38
CA VAL A 18 11.20 3.40 -16.33
C VAL A 18 10.87 4.66 -15.56
N SER A 19 11.73 5.68 -15.71
CA SER A 19 11.62 6.95 -15.00
C SER A 19 10.70 7.94 -15.70
N VAL A 20 9.87 8.63 -14.92
CA VAL A 20 8.99 9.72 -15.37
C VAL A 20 8.93 10.82 -14.31
N ARG A 21 8.48 12.01 -14.71
CA ARG A 21 8.19 13.11 -13.77
C ARG A 21 6.85 12.86 -13.08
N GLY A 22 6.84 13.03 -11.76
CA GLY A 22 5.67 12.72 -10.95
C GLY A 22 6.00 12.44 -9.50
N ALA A 23 4.96 12.34 -8.67
CA ALA A 23 5.06 11.98 -7.26
C ALA A 23 3.92 11.02 -6.87
N PRO A 24 4.15 10.04 -5.97
CA PRO A 24 3.08 9.22 -5.42
C PRO A 24 2.07 10.06 -4.63
N GLU A 25 0.78 9.75 -4.77
CA GLU A 25 -0.27 10.40 -3.99
C GLU A 25 -0.17 9.99 -2.51
N THR A 26 0.12 10.93 -1.62
CA THR A 26 0.48 10.64 -0.22
C THR A 26 -0.66 10.03 0.59
N SER A 27 -1.92 10.24 0.17
CA SER A 27 -3.10 9.69 0.84
C SER A 27 -3.30 8.19 0.57
N THR A 28 -2.65 7.66 -0.46
CA THR A 28 -2.83 6.27 -0.93
C THR A 28 -1.50 5.58 -1.25
N SER A 29 -0.38 6.10 -0.74
CA SER A 29 0.96 5.56 -1.00
C SER A 29 1.78 5.51 0.29
N TYR A 30 2.37 4.35 0.58
CA TYR A 30 2.93 4.00 1.88
C TYR A 30 4.37 3.47 1.72
N PRO A 31 5.37 4.35 1.62
CA PRO A 31 6.76 3.90 1.46
C PRO A 31 7.27 3.20 2.72
N THR A 32 7.91 2.05 2.57
CA THR A 32 8.55 1.33 3.69
C THR A 32 10.07 1.47 3.68
N GLY A 33 10.67 1.69 2.50
CA GLY A 33 12.08 2.07 2.37
C GLY A 33 12.21 3.58 2.29
N ILE A 34 12.95 4.18 3.22
CA ILE A 34 13.22 5.62 3.25
C ILE A 34 14.70 5.77 3.57
N ILE A 35 15.45 6.32 2.62
CA ILE A 35 16.91 6.44 2.68
C ILE A 35 17.27 7.88 2.32
N ASN A 36 17.98 8.55 3.20
CA ASN A 36 18.46 9.91 2.96
C ASN A 36 19.79 9.88 2.20
N ASP A 37 20.12 10.99 1.56
CA ASP A 37 21.43 11.26 0.98
C ASP A 37 21.82 10.24 -0.12
N LEU A 38 20.83 9.76 -0.88
CA LEU A 38 21.06 8.95 -2.09
C LEU A 38 20.87 9.81 -3.33
N THR A 39 21.79 9.65 -4.28
CA THR A 39 21.56 10.14 -5.64
C THR A 39 20.35 9.45 -6.26
N TRP A 40 19.79 10.06 -7.30
CA TRP A 40 18.67 9.47 -8.01
C TRP A 40 18.98 8.08 -8.58
N ASP A 41 20.17 7.91 -9.18
CA ASP A 41 20.57 6.64 -9.79
C ASP A 41 20.74 5.54 -8.73
N GLU A 42 21.32 5.86 -7.58
CA GLU A 42 21.39 4.93 -6.45
C GLU A 42 20.00 4.57 -5.93
N CYS A 43 19.08 5.53 -5.83
CA CYS A 43 17.71 5.26 -5.40
C CYS A 43 17.00 4.27 -6.35
N VAL A 44 17.17 4.45 -7.66
CA VAL A 44 16.63 3.55 -8.69
C VAL A 44 17.27 2.17 -8.61
N GLU A 45 18.59 2.10 -8.40
CA GLU A 45 19.34 0.86 -8.24
C GLU A 45 18.90 0.09 -6.98
N GLN A 46 18.64 0.78 -5.88
CA GLN A 46 18.10 0.16 -4.67
C GLN A 46 16.75 -0.49 -4.93
N CYS A 47 15.86 0.16 -5.70
CA CYS A 47 14.57 -0.44 -6.04
C CYS A 47 14.68 -1.62 -7.02
N ILE A 48 15.53 -1.51 -8.05
CA ILE A 48 15.65 -2.59 -9.05
C ILE A 48 16.21 -3.88 -8.43
N THR A 49 17.08 -3.77 -7.44
CA THR A 49 17.66 -4.91 -6.73
C THR A 49 16.79 -5.42 -5.57
N THR A 50 15.91 -4.57 -5.02
CA THR A 50 14.97 -4.98 -3.97
C THR A 50 13.80 -5.79 -4.54
N GLU A 51 13.63 -7.03 -4.06
CA GLU A 51 12.65 -8.00 -4.58
C GLU A 51 11.21 -7.46 -4.64
N ASN A 52 10.73 -6.85 -3.55
CA ASN A 52 9.36 -6.36 -3.45
C ASN A 52 9.15 -4.92 -3.94
N CYS A 53 10.22 -4.19 -4.25
CA CYS A 53 10.11 -2.79 -4.69
C CYS A 53 9.59 -2.73 -6.12
N ILE A 54 8.59 -1.89 -6.37
CA ILE A 54 8.08 -1.63 -7.71
C ILE A 54 8.16 -0.15 -8.11
N LEU A 55 8.43 0.74 -7.17
CA LEU A 55 8.53 2.16 -7.44
C LEU A 55 9.57 2.82 -6.53
N ALA A 56 10.47 3.59 -7.14
CA ALA A 56 11.34 4.54 -6.48
C ALA A 56 10.79 5.95 -6.69
N TYR A 57 10.87 6.79 -5.68
CA TYR A 57 10.54 8.22 -5.74
C TYR A 57 11.64 9.02 -5.06
N SER A 58 12.02 10.14 -5.66
CA SER A 58 12.88 11.14 -5.05
C SER A 58 12.48 12.53 -5.51
N ASN A 59 12.98 13.53 -4.80
CA ASN A 59 12.80 14.94 -5.10
C ASN A 59 14.09 15.71 -4.76
N SER A 60 14.05 17.04 -4.81
CA SER A 60 15.20 17.92 -4.57
C SER A 60 15.76 17.89 -3.15
N LEU A 61 15.17 17.13 -2.23
CA LEU A 61 15.67 16.91 -0.88
C LEU A 61 16.57 15.67 -0.76
N ASP A 62 16.84 14.97 -1.87
CA ASP A 62 17.69 13.77 -1.92
C ASP A 62 17.27 12.65 -0.94
N VAL A 63 15.96 12.56 -0.69
CA VAL A 63 15.36 11.46 0.07
C VAL A 63 14.76 10.45 -0.91
N CYS A 64 15.29 9.24 -0.88
CA CYS A 64 14.80 8.10 -1.63
C CYS A 64 13.68 7.39 -0.89
N TYR A 65 12.52 7.30 -1.53
CA TYR A 65 11.36 6.54 -1.06
C TYR A 65 11.16 5.32 -1.95
N LEU A 66 11.12 4.14 -1.34
CA LEU A 66 10.90 2.86 -1.99
C LEU A 66 9.53 2.32 -1.59
N TYR A 67 8.74 1.98 -2.61
CA TYR A 67 7.39 1.45 -2.44
C TYR A 67 7.37 0.00 -2.85
N ALA A 68 6.90 -0.84 -1.92
CA ALA A 68 6.66 -2.23 -2.23
C ALA A 68 5.42 -2.39 -3.12
N VAL A 69 5.33 -3.52 -3.81
CA VAL A 69 4.13 -3.92 -4.54
C VAL A 69 2.90 -3.87 -3.63
N GLY A 70 1.82 -3.25 -4.09
CA GLY A 70 0.58 -3.08 -3.33
C GLY A 70 0.57 -1.85 -2.41
N ASP A 71 1.71 -1.20 -2.17
CA ASP A 71 1.83 -0.04 -1.24
C ASP A 71 1.69 1.32 -1.94
N VAL A 72 1.42 1.36 -3.24
CA VAL A 72 1.21 2.58 -4.05
C VAL A 72 0.18 2.31 -5.14
N ILE A 73 -0.79 3.21 -5.35
CA ILE A 73 -1.84 3.03 -6.38
C ILE A 73 -1.98 4.18 -7.35
N GLU A 74 -1.58 5.39 -6.96
CA GLU A 74 -1.72 6.58 -7.78
C GLU A 74 -0.43 7.40 -7.73
N VAL A 75 0.02 7.83 -8.90
CA VAL A 75 1.23 8.61 -9.07
C VAL A 75 0.91 9.75 -10.03
N ARG A 76 1.08 10.97 -9.56
CA ARG A 76 0.85 12.18 -10.34
C ARG A 76 1.70 12.17 -11.60
N ASN A 77 1.12 12.58 -12.72
CA ASN A 77 1.79 12.60 -14.02
C ASN A 77 2.16 14.05 -14.41
N ASP A 78 3.40 14.44 -14.12
CA ASP A 78 3.86 15.84 -14.23
C ASP A 78 4.51 16.15 -15.59
N GLN A 79 4.13 15.46 -16.68
CA GLN A 79 4.77 15.64 -18.00
C GLN A 79 4.76 17.08 -18.53
N ASN A 80 3.79 17.90 -18.14
CA ASN A 80 3.60 19.25 -18.67
C ASN A 80 3.98 20.39 -17.68
N GLY A 81 4.42 20.07 -16.46
CA GLY A 81 4.69 21.07 -15.42
C GLY A 81 5.80 20.63 -14.50
N TYR A 82 6.77 21.52 -14.25
CA TYR A 82 7.76 21.27 -13.21
C TYR A 82 7.11 21.46 -11.84
N SER A 83 7.21 20.47 -10.96
CA SER A 83 7.14 20.76 -9.54
C SER A 83 8.45 21.45 -9.13
N ASP A 84 8.38 22.42 -8.22
CA ASP A 84 9.58 23.11 -7.68
C ASP A 84 10.56 22.11 -7.03
N LEU A 85 10.05 20.96 -6.61
CA LEU A 85 10.80 19.88 -5.97
C LEU A 85 11.44 18.89 -6.96
N LYS A 86 11.28 19.07 -8.28
CA LYS A 86 11.83 18.14 -9.30
C LYS A 86 11.41 16.68 -9.06
N ASP A 87 10.15 16.49 -8.66
CA ASP A 87 9.60 15.18 -8.34
C ASP A 87 9.81 14.17 -9.49
N THR A 88 10.42 13.04 -9.16
CA THR A 88 10.74 11.99 -10.13
C THR A 88 10.40 10.63 -9.53
N VAL A 89 9.76 9.79 -10.33
CA VAL A 89 9.47 8.40 -10.00
C VAL A 89 10.10 7.48 -11.03
N SER A 90 10.37 6.24 -10.63
CA SER A 90 10.77 5.18 -11.54
C SER A 90 10.00 3.91 -11.24
N PHE A 91 9.29 3.40 -12.22
CA PHE A 91 8.50 2.19 -12.12
C PHE A 91 9.35 0.98 -12.52
N LYS A 92 9.36 -0.05 -11.68
CA LYS A 92 9.92 -1.34 -12.04
C LYS A 92 8.98 -2.05 -13.00
N MET A 93 9.51 -2.47 -14.13
CA MET A 93 8.80 -3.21 -15.16
C MET A 93 9.44 -4.59 -15.31
N LEU A 94 8.69 -5.64 -14.95
CA LEU A 94 9.12 -7.05 -15.02
C LEU A 94 8.88 -7.65 -16.41
N LYS A 95 8.00 -7.04 -17.18
CA LYS A 95 7.87 -7.22 -18.62
C LYS A 95 7.91 -5.85 -19.27
N TRP A 96 8.52 -5.80 -20.44
CA TRP A 96 8.62 -4.59 -21.23
C TRP A 96 8.67 -4.97 -22.72
N PRO A 97 8.31 -4.06 -23.64
CA PRO A 97 8.36 -4.34 -25.08
C PRO A 97 9.79 -4.65 -25.53
N GLU A 98 9.99 -5.62 -26.42
CA GLU A 98 11.35 -6.02 -26.86
C GLU A 98 12.22 -4.86 -27.40
N GLN A 99 11.57 -3.81 -27.90
CA GLN A 99 12.25 -2.59 -28.34
C GLN A 99 11.97 -1.44 -27.37
N CYS A 100 13.03 -0.73 -26.98
CA CYS A 100 12.91 0.50 -26.20
C CYS A 100 12.04 1.51 -26.96
N ALA A 101 10.92 1.90 -26.37
CA ALA A 101 10.06 2.90 -26.96
C ALA A 101 10.63 4.31 -26.75
N LYS A 102 10.39 5.23 -27.69
CA LYS A 102 10.85 6.62 -27.59
C LYS A 102 10.20 7.43 -26.46
N ARG A 103 9.05 6.97 -25.94
CA ARG A 103 8.30 7.62 -24.88
C ARG A 103 8.09 6.65 -23.74
N SER A 104 8.36 7.10 -22.51
CA SER A 104 8.17 6.32 -21.28
C SER A 104 6.76 5.74 -21.15
N VAL A 105 5.73 6.49 -21.54
CA VAL A 105 4.33 6.03 -21.49
C VAL A 105 4.11 4.72 -22.27
N ASN A 106 4.82 4.53 -23.39
CA ASN A 106 4.74 3.33 -24.21
C ASN A 106 5.47 2.13 -23.59
N MET A 107 6.31 2.38 -22.59
CA MET A 107 7.00 1.35 -21.80
C MET A 107 6.29 1.04 -20.48
N LEU A 108 5.23 1.78 -20.13
CA LEU A 108 4.49 1.65 -18.87
C LEU A 108 3.07 1.13 -19.10
N VAL A 109 2.30 1.85 -19.92
CA VAL A 109 0.84 1.75 -19.92
C VAL A 109 0.36 0.48 -20.61
N GLY A 110 -0.53 -0.25 -19.96
CA GLY A 110 -1.16 -1.46 -20.49
C GLY A 110 -0.28 -2.71 -20.45
N ILE A 111 0.95 -2.61 -19.98
CA ILE A 111 1.87 -3.75 -19.86
C ILE A 111 1.57 -4.53 -18.58
N ILE A 112 1.32 -5.83 -18.72
CA ILE A 112 1.08 -6.76 -17.61
C ILE A 112 2.43 -7.21 -17.03
N ASN A 113 2.68 -6.85 -15.78
CA ASN A 113 3.86 -7.27 -15.02
C ASN A 113 3.50 -8.47 -14.13
N PRO A 114 3.90 -9.70 -14.49
CA PRO A 114 3.66 -10.88 -13.65
C PRO A 114 4.56 -10.80 -12.41
N TYR A 115 3.96 -10.91 -11.23
CA TYR A 115 4.66 -10.81 -9.96
C TYR A 115 4.65 -12.15 -9.20
N LYS A 116 3.44 -12.70 -8.95
CA LYS A 116 3.20 -14.02 -8.34
C LYS A 116 3.82 -14.21 -6.95
N LYS A 117 3.78 -13.18 -6.09
CA LYS A 117 4.20 -13.26 -4.68
C LYS A 117 3.29 -12.40 -3.80
N ASN A 118 3.27 -12.65 -2.49
CA ASN A 118 2.58 -11.83 -1.49
C ASN A 118 1.09 -11.56 -1.81
N ASN A 119 0.37 -12.60 -2.24
CA ASN A 119 -1.03 -12.52 -2.68
C ASN A 119 -1.30 -11.62 -3.90
N ILE A 120 -0.25 -11.18 -4.61
CA ILE A 120 -0.36 -10.38 -5.83
C ILE A 120 0.14 -11.21 -7.02
N THR A 121 -0.76 -11.47 -7.96
CA THR A 121 -0.48 -12.22 -9.18
C THR A 121 0.25 -11.34 -10.20
N SER A 122 -0.23 -10.11 -10.39
CA SER A 122 0.32 -9.16 -11.37
C SER A 122 -0.08 -7.73 -11.06
N TYR A 123 0.55 -6.78 -11.74
CA TYR A 123 0.08 -5.40 -11.80
C TYR A 123 0.19 -4.82 -13.22
N THR A 124 -0.63 -3.82 -13.50
CA THR A 124 -0.61 -3.02 -14.73
C THR A 124 -0.64 -1.55 -14.39
N ILE A 125 0.03 -0.72 -15.19
CA ILE A 125 -0.06 0.73 -15.09
C ILE A 125 -1.05 1.23 -16.14
N ALA A 126 -1.98 2.07 -15.73
CA ALA A 126 -2.94 2.76 -16.60
C ALA A 126 -2.83 4.27 -16.39
N ILE A 127 -3.43 5.05 -17.29
CA ILE A 127 -3.67 6.48 -17.06
C ILE A 127 -5.12 6.63 -16.63
N SER A 128 -5.35 7.29 -15.50
CA SER A 128 -6.68 7.66 -15.01
C SER A 128 -7.32 8.65 -15.99
N PRO A 129 -8.50 8.36 -16.55
CA PRO A 129 -9.21 9.32 -17.39
C PRO A 129 -9.63 10.57 -16.64
N GLU A 130 -9.87 10.45 -15.32
CA GLU A 130 -10.37 11.53 -14.48
C GLU A 130 -9.26 12.53 -14.09
N THR A 131 -8.07 12.01 -13.76
CA THR A 131 -6.97 12.81 -13.20
C THR A 131 -5.77 12.96 -14.15
N GLY A 132 -5.67 12.11 -15.19
CA GLY A 132 -4.48 12.03 -16.04
C GLY A 132 -3.27 11.39 -15.35
N ASN A 133 -3.40 11.00 -14.08
CA ASN A 133 -2.36 10.37 -13.28
C ASN A 133 -2.13 8.91 -13.68
N TYR A 134 -0.95 8.40 -13.37
CA TYR A 134 -0.70 6.96 -13.45
C TYR A 134 -1.43 6.25 -12.32
N GLN A 135 -2.17 5.21 -12.67
CA GLN A 135 -2.85 4.34 -11.71
C GLN A 135 -2.27 2.93 -11.82
N ILE A 136 -1.82 2.38 -10.71
CA ILE A 136 -1.32 1.01 -10.62
C ILE A 136 -2.50 0.12 -10.22
N LYS A 137 -2.83 -0.84 -11.08
CA LYS A 137 -3.91 -1.80 -10.85
C LYS A 137 -3.31 -3.15 -10.53
N TYR A 138 -3.61 -3.66 -9.34
CA TYR A 138 -3.14 -4.96 -8.87
C TYR A 138 -4.19 -6.04 -9.11
N VAL A 139 -3.71 -7.26 -9.37
CA VAL A 139 -4.53 -8.47 -9.39
C VAL A 139 -4.13 -9.32 -8.21
N TYR A 140 -5.05 -9.49 -7.26
CA TYR A 140 -4.85 -10.28 -6.06
C TYR A 140 -5.21 -11.75 -6.28
N THR A 141 -4.66 -12.65 -5.45
CA THR A 141 -5.00 -14.08 -5.46
C THR A 141 -6.27 -14.39 -4.66
N LEU A 142 -6.77 -13.44 -3.87
CA LEU A 142 -7.97 -13.63 -3.05
C LEU A 142 -9.22 -13.67 -3.93
N THR A 143 -10.13 -14.58 -3.58
CA THR A 143 -11.30 -14.96 -4.40
C THR A 143 -12.56 -14.16 -4.09
N ASP A 144 -12.55 -13.33 -3.04
CA ASP A 144 -13.77 -12.71 -2.54
C ASP A 144 -14.25 -11.54 -3.40
N GLY A 145 -13.44 -11.07 -4.35
CA GLY A 145 -13.80 -10.02 -5.31
C GLY A 145 -13.59 -8.60 -4.80
N CYS A 146 -13.06 -8.45 -3.58
CA CYS A 146 -12.67 -7.15 -3.05
C CYS A 146 -11.52 -6.56 -3.87
N GLY A 147 -11.72 -5.32 -4.34
CA GLY A 147 -10.75 -4.58 -5.13
C GLY A 147 -9.55 -4.09 -4.31
N ASP A 148 -9.07 -2.90 -4.67
CA ASP A 148 -7.87 -2.25 -4.11
C ASP A 148 -7.90 -2.05 -2.58
N TRP A 149 -6.78 -2.23 -1.88
CA TRP A 149 -6.68 -2.16 -0.40
C TRP A 149 -6.31 -0.76 0.11
N LEU A 150 -5.71 0.08 -0.74
CA LEU A 150 -5.31 1.43 -0.36
C LEU A 150 -6.43 2.45 -0.60
N LYS A 151 -7.27 2.16 -1.60
CA LYS A 151 -8.48 2.92 -1.89
C LYS A 151 -9.62 1.95 -2.23
N PRO A 152 -10.10 1.19 -1.23
CA PRO A 152 -11.15 0.21 -1.46
C PRO A 152 -12.43 0.86 -1.97
N VAL A 153 -12.93 0.32 -3.07
CA VAL A 153 -14.28 0.55 -3.56
C VAL A 153 -15.08 -0.70 -3.23
N PRO A 154 -15.72 -0.75 -2.05
CA PRO A 154 -16.53 -1.90 -1.69
C PRO A 154 -17.69 -2.07 -2.66
N THR A 155 -17.92 -3.29 -3.12
CA THR A 155 -19.13 -3.64 -3.87
C THR A 155 -19.91 -4.66 -3.03
N CYS A 156 -21.18 -4.37 -2.72
CA CYS A 156 -21.95 -5.22 -1.81
C CYS A 156 -22.12 -6.66 -2.28
N GLN A 157 -22.07 -6.87 -3.60
CA GLN A 157 -22.28 -8.18 -4.19
C GLN A 157 -21.07 -9.10 -3.97
N ASN A 158 -19.86 -8.54 -3.98
CA ASN A 158 -18.62 -9.31 -4.07
C ASN A 158 -17.53 -8.77 -3.14
N CYS A 159 -17.88 -8.21 -1.98
CA CYS A 159 -16.85 -7.78 -1.04
C CYS A 159 -17.37 -7.80 0.41
N PRO A 160 -17.37 -8.96 1.09
CA PRO A 160 -17.89 -9.07 2.45
C PRO A 160 -16.99 -8.35 3.47
N VAL A 161 -15.71 -8.17 3.15
CA VAL A 161 -14.70 -7.61 4.06
C VAL A 161 -13.79 -6.67 3.30
N THR A 162 -13.53 -5.48 3.80
CA THR A 162 -12.57 -4.55 3.20
C THR A 162 -11.60 -3.99 4.24
N MET A 163 -10.43 -3.53 3.79
CA MET A 163 -9.46 -2.84 4.65
C MET A 163 -9.34 -1.40 4.19
N PHE A 164 -9.69 -0.46 5.06
CA PHE A 164 -9.53 0.96 4.79
C PHE A 164 -8.19 1.45 5.34
N SER A 165 -7.20 1.64 4.46
CA SER A 165 -5.88 2.16 4.81
C SER A 165 -5.83 3.69 4.85
N PHE A 166 -5.15 4.25 5.85
CA PHE A 166 -4.92 5.70 6.00
C PHE A 166 -3.80 6.01 7.00
N ILE A 167 -3.55 7.30 7.23
CA ILE A 167 -2.56 7.76 8.22
C ILE A 167 -3.26 8.10 9.54
N ALA A 168 -2.88 7.42 10.62
CA ALA A 168 -3.40 7.66 11.97
C ALA A 168 -2.48 7.12 13.07
N MET A 169 -2.74 7.54 14.31
CA MET A 169 -2.16 6.96 15.52
C MET A 169 -3.24 6.19 16.30
N PRO A 170 -3.16 4.86 16.40
CA PRO A 170 -4.10 4.07 17.19
C PRO A 170 -3.74 4.04 18.68
N GLU A 171 -4.75 4.04 19.54
CA GLU A 171 -4.66 3.64 20.95
C GLU A 171 -5.15 2.19 21.07
N THR A 172 -4.33 1.32 21.65
CA THR A 172 -4.58 -0.12 21.71
C THR A 172 -4.20 -0.71 23.06
N ARG A 173 -4.79 -1.84 23.42
CA ARG A 173 -4.47 -2.59 24.66
C ARG A 173 -3.48 -3.72 24.39
N THR A 174 -3.89 -4.66 23.55
CA THR A 174 -3.12 -5.86 23.22
C THR A 174 -2.91 -5.91 21.71
N VAL A 175 -1.69 -6.25 21.30
CA VAL A 175 -1.30 -6.31 19.89
C VAL A 175 -0.59 -7.61 19.58
N ILE A 176 -0.71 -8.09 18.35
CA ILE A 176 -0.04 -9.29 17.84
C ILE A 176 0.90 -8.86 16.72
N ALA A 177 2.12 -9.39 16.73
CA ALA A 177 3.07 -9.18 15.64
C ALA A 177 2.94 -10.33 14.62
N PRO A 178 2.40 -10.09 13.41
CA PRO A 178 2.39 -11.12 12.39
C PRO A 178 3.82 -11.42 11.90
N PRO A 179 4.13 -12.68 11.57
CA PRO A 179 5.45 -13.06 11.09
C PRO A 179 5.68 -12.61 9.64
N ASN A 180 6.96 -12.48 9.25
CA ASN A 180 7.39 -12.35 7.85
C ASN A 180 6.86 -11.15 7.05
N ILE A 181 6.56 -10.03 7.71
CA ILE A 181 6.09 -8.81 7.03
C ILE A 181 7.22 -8.17 6.19
N LYS A 182 6.98 -7.96 4.89
CA LYS A 182 7.92 -7.29 3.99
C LYS A 182 7.41 -5.94 3.48
N SER A 183 6.11 -5.70 3.54
CA SER A 183 5.45 -4.46 3.09
C SER A 183 4.31 -4.03 4.03
N TRP A 184 3.75 -2.85 3.79
CA TRP A 184 2.50 -2.45 4.46
C TRP A 184 1.33 -3.33 4.01
N THR A 185 1.28 -3.69 2.73
CA THR A 185 0.29 -4.59 2.17
C THR A 185 0.32 -5.98 2.81
N ASP A 186 1.50 -6.55 3.10
CA ASP A 186 1.60 -7.82 3.83
C ASP A 186 0.99 -7.72 5.23
N CYS A 187 1.22 -6.59 5.91
CA CYS A 187 0.66 -6.30 7.22
C CYS A 187 -0.89 -6.29 7.17
N MET A 188 -1.44 -5.59 6.18
CA MET A 188 -2.89 -5.56 5.96
C MET A 188 -3.45 -6.94 5.62
N PHE A 189 -2.77 -7.72 4.76
CA PHE A 189 -3.20 -9.09 4.43
C PHE A 189 -3.25 -10.00 5.65
N ALA A 190 -2.25 -9.92 6.53
CA ALA A 190 -2.24 -10.71 7.75
C ALA A 190 -3.45 -10.41 8.65
N CYS A 191 -3.89 -9.15 8.71
CA CYS A 191 -5.11 -8.80 9.45
C CYS A 191 -6.37 -9.24 8.71
N TYR A 192 -6.43 -9.00 7.42
CA TYR A 192 -7.59 -9.36 6.60
C TYR A 192 -7.91 -10.86 6.67
N LEU A 193 -6.89 -11.73 6.59
CA LEU A 193 -7.07 -13.19 6.66
C LEU A 193 -7.46 -13.68 8.06
N ASN A 194 -7.21 -12.90 9.10
CA ASN A 194 -7.58 -13.25 10.47
C ASN A 194 -8.99 -12.74 10.80
N THR A 195 -9.94 -13.65 11.02
CA THR A 195 -11.34 -13.34 11.32
C THR A 195 -11.54 -12.54 12.62
N ASN A 196 -10.58 -12.61 13.54
CA ASN A 196 -10.62 -11.88 14.82
C ASN A 196 -9.90 -10.52 14.75
N CYS A 197 -9.17 -10.24 13.67
CA CYS A 197 -8.45 -8.98 13.53
C CYS A 197 -9.39 -7.84 13.13
N MET A 198 -9.29 -6.72 13.84
CA MET A 198 -10.02 -5.49 13.56
C MET A 198 -9.18 -4.48 12.79
N ALA A 199 -7.90 -4.35 13.13
CA ALA A 199 -7.04 -3.34 12.54
C ALA A 199 -5.60 -3.83 12.42
N ALA A 200 -4.91 -3.33 11.41
CA ALA A 200 -3.46 -3.42 11.28
C ALA A 200 -2.88 -2.02 11.47
N PHE A 201 -1.67 -1.92 12.01
CA PHE A 201 -0.93 -0.66 12.02
C PHE A 201 0.58 -0.89 11.92
N MET A 202 1.29 0.13 11.45
CA MET A 202 2.75 0.13 11.36
C MET A 202 3.27 1.49 11.84
N THR A 203 3.90 1.48 13.02
CA THR A 203 4.52 2.69 13.61
C THR A 203 5.95 2.94 13.13
N GLY A 204 6.55 1.93 12.50
CA GLY A 204 7.88 1.95 11.91
C GLY A 204 8.09 0.63 11.17
N TYR A 205 8.93 0.61 10.15
CA TYR A 205 9.23 -0.61 9.41
C TYR A 205 10.37 -1.40 10.08
N PRO A 206 10.26 -2.74 10.27
CA PRO A 206 9.16 -3.63 9.86
C PRO A 206 8.14 -3.92 10.98
N ASN A 207 7.97 -3.01 11.95
CA ASN A 207 7.11 -3.17 13.13
C ASN A 207 5.61 -3.05 12.80
N CYS A 208 5.08 -4.02 12.06
CA CYS A 208 3.66 -4.24 11.87
C CYS A 208 3.01 -4.86 13.10
N ARG A 209 1.77 -4.46 13.41
CA ARG A 209 0.95 -5.01 14.48
C ARG A 209 -0.49 -5.18 14.01
N ASN A 210 -1.08 -6.31 14.38
CA ASN A 210 -2.50 -6.60 14.22
C ASN A 210 -3.20 -6.50 15.58
N VAL A 211 -4.40 -5.96 15.59
CA VAL A 211 -5.18 -5.71 16.79
C VAL A 211 -6.52 -6.43 16.64
N MET A 212 -6.84 -7.28 17.61
CA MET A 212 -8.10 -8.01 17.60
C MET A 212 -9.26 -7.10 18.01
N TYR A 213 -10.49 -7.49 17.66
CA TYR A 213 -11.69 -6.85 18.22
C TYR A 213 -11.61 -6.79 19.75
N GLY A 214 -12.13 -5.71 20.34
CA GLY A 214 -12.02 -5.38 21.77
C GLY A 214 -10.73 -4.66 22.18
N ASN A 215 -9.66 -4.74 21.37
CA ASN A 215 -8.34 -4.21 21.75
C ASN A 215 -7.99 -2.86 21.13
N VAL A 216 -8.73 -2.37 20.13
CA VAL A 216 -8.61 -0.99 19.63
C VAL A 216 -9.53 -0.10 20.46
N THR A 217 -9.02 0.96 21.08
CA THR A 217 -9.86 1.86 21.91
C THR A 217 -10.20 3.16 21.19
N SER A 218 -9.25 3.70 20.43
CA SER A 218 -9.45 4.89 19.62
C SER A 218 -8.38 4.99 18.53
N TRP A 219 -8.55 5.91 17.60
CA TRP A 219 -7.47 6.38 16.73
C TRP A 219 -7.60 7.87 16.46
N ILE A 220 -6.46 8.49 16.17
CA ILE A 220 -6.36 9.89 15.78
C ILE A 220 -5.89 9.95 14.32
N LYS A 221 -6.80 10.32 13.42
CA LYS A 221 -6.52 10.56 12.00
C LYS A 221 -5.51 11.68 11.85
N LEU A 222 -4.54 11.49 10.97
CA LEU A 222 -3.53 12.48 10.65
C LEU A 222 -3.66 12.92 9.19
N LEU A 223 -3.10 14.09 8.89
CA LEU A 223 -2.94 14.54 7.51
C LEU A 223 -1.91 13.66 6.79
N ALA A 224 -2.25 13.23 5.58
CA ALA A 224 -1.35 12.45 4.74
C ALA A 224 -0.13 13.28 4.30
N LYS A 225 1.07 12.82 4.68
CA LYS A 225 2.35 13.43 4.33
C LYS A 225 3.38 12.33 4.11
N LEU A 226 4.40 12.62 3.30
CA LEU A 226 5.56 11.74 3.22
C LEU A 226 6.21 11.60 4.60
N PRO A 227 6.49 10.36 5.04
CA PRO A 227 7.22 10.12 6.29
C PRO A 227 8.65 10.61 6.19
N LYS A 228 9.23 11.11 7.29
CA LYS A 228 10.64 11.57 7.31
C LYS A 228 11.65 10.44 7.49
N SER A 229 11.20 9.29 8.00
CA SER A 229 12.06 8.13 8.25
C SER A 229 11.21 6.86 8.33
N LYS A 230 11.85 5.71 8.10
CA LYS A 230 11.21 4.40 8.27
C LYS A 230 10.91 4.04 9.73
N SER A 231 11.46 4.77 10.70
CA SER A 231 11.24 4.54 12.13
C SER A 231 9.99 5.23 12.68
N LEU A 232 9.39 6.15 11.91
CA LEU A 232 8.20 6.89 12.30
C LEU A 232 7.18 6.85 11.15
N LEU A 233 6.52 5.70 11.06
CA LEU A 233 5.37 5.47 10.19
C LEU A 233 4.11 5.63 11.04
N ASN A 234 3.00 6.07 10.46
CA ASN A 234 1.72 6.20 11.18
C ASN A 234 0.62 5.58 10.33
N TYR A 235 0.88 4.37 9.84
CA TYR A 235 -0.03 3.69 8.93
C TYR A 235 -1.03 2.88 9.74
N ILE A 236 -2.30 2.98 9.39
CA ILE A 236 -3.36 2.15 9.94
C ILE A 236 -4.22 1.63 8.81
N ALA A 237 -4.75 0.42 8.97
CA ALA A 237 -5.85 -0.07 8.18
C ALA A 237 -6.91 -0.66 9.10
N VAL A 238 -8.15 -0.25 8.91
CA VAL A 238 -9.29 -0.76 9.66
C VAL A 238 -10.03 -1.77 8.80
N LYS A 239 -10.22 -2.97 9.34
CA LYS A 239 -11.04 -4.01 8.76
C LYS A 239 -12.50 -3.68 8.97
N TYR A 240 -13.23 -3.63 7.87
CA TYR A 240 -14.64 -3.36 7.84
C TYR A 240 -15.36 -4.59 7.27
N VAL A 241 -16.40 -5.05 7.97
CA VAL A 241 -17.25 -6.17 7.55
C VAL A 241 -18.61 -5.62 7.19
N TYR A 242 -19.04 -5.85 5.94
CA TYR A 242 -20.36 -5.42 5.49
C TYR A 242 -21.43 -6.26 6.15
N ASP A 243 -22.47 -5.60 6.67
CA ASP A 243 -23.76 -6.25 6.77
C ASP A 243 -24.43 -6.24 5.39
N LYS A 244 -25.19 -7.28 5.08
CA LYS A 244 -25.84 -7.44 3.76
C LYS A 244 -26.90 -6.36 3.46
N VAL A 245 -27.19 -5.46 4.40
CA VAL A 245 -28.29 -4.47 4.36
C VAL A 245 -27.75 -3.04 4.11
N SER A 246 -26.64 -2.64 4.73
CA SER A 246 -26.04 -1.31 4.68
C SER A 246 -24.93 -1.23 3.63
N CYS A 247 -25.35 -1.24 2.37
CA CYS A 247 -24.50 -1.07 1.19
C CYS A 247 -23.77 0.28 1.07
N LEU A 248 -24.03 1.23 1.97
CA LEU A 248 -23.72 2.64 1.78
C LEU A 248 -22.43 3.12 2.47
N LYS A 249 -21.69 2.22 3.12
CA LYS A 249 -20.54 2.63 3.92
C LYS A 249 -19.26 2.69 3.09
N ASN A 250 -18.73 3.91 2.97
CA ASN A 250 -17.45 4.23 2.33
C ASN A 250 -16.40 4.59 3.41
N PHE A 251 -15.18 4.95 2.99
CA PHE A 251 -14.11 5.37 3.91
C PHE A 251 -14.53 6.47 4.91
N ALA A 252 -15.36 7.43 4.50
CA ALA A 252 -15.83 8.50 5.38
C ALA A 252 -16.69 7.96 6.53
N SER A 253 -17.37 6.83 6.33
CA SER A 253 -18.24 6.23 7.34
C SER A 253 -17.49 5.73 8.59
N LEU A 254 -16.18 5.49 8.51
CA LEU A 254 -15.35 5.18 9.68
C LEU A 254 -15.33 6.32 10.70
N PHE A 255 -15.58 7.54 10.24
CA PHE A 255 -15.57 8.77 11.03
C PHE A 255 -16.98 9.33 11.25
N THR A 256 -18.01 8.61 10.80
CA THR A 256 -19.41 8.91 11.15
C THR A 256 -19.86 7.90 12.19
N SER A 257 -20.43 8.37 13.29
CA SER A 257 -20.82 7.47 14.39
C SER A 257 -21.76 6.38 13.88
N SER A 258 -21.29 5.14 13.86
CA SER A 258 -22.04 4.05 13.24
C SER A 258 -21.66 2.68 13.79
N THR A 259 -22.63 1.75 13.82
CA THR A 259 -22.39 0.34 14.18
C THR A 259 -21.72 -0.40 13.03
N LEU A 260 -20.72 -1.20 13.35
CA LEU A 260 -19.87 -1.95 12.45
C LEU A 260 -19.81 -3.39 12.95
N TYR A 261 -19.87 -4.35 12.04
CA TYR A 261 -19.96 -5.76 12.40
C TYR A 261 -18.58 -6.39 12.47
N THR A 262 -18.48 -7.45 13.26
CA THR A 262 -17.30 -8.29 13.33
C THR A 262 -17.46 -9.49 12.39
N GLN A 263 -16.35 -10.07 11.94
CA GLN A 263 -16.38 -11.29 11.13
C GLN A 263 -16.53 -12.55 12.00
N SER A 264 -16.08 -12.46 13.26
CA SER A 264 -16.25 -13.51 14.28
C SER A 264 -17.06 -12.97 15.45
N THR A 265 -18.04 -13.76 15.89
CA THR A 265 -18.89 -13.47 17.06
C THR A 265 -18.39 -14.12 18.35
N ASP A 266 -17.17 -14.69 18.35
CA ASP A 266 -16.64 -15.43 19.51
C ASP A 266 -16.52 -14.56 20.77
N GLN A 267 -16.40 -13.24 20.61
CA GLN A 267 -16.32 -12.27 21.73
C GLN A 267 -17.22 -11.06 21.57
N TYR A 268 -17.36 -10.54 20.35
CA TYR A 268 -18.14 -9.34 20.05
C TYR A 268 -18.92 -9.56 18.78
N SER A 269 -20.16 -9.10 18.76
CA SER A 269 -21.02 -9.13 17.56
C SER A 269 -20.81 -7.91 16.68
N SER A 270 -20.49 -6.77 17.31
CA SER A 270 -20.34 -5.49 16.64
C SER A 270 -19.54 -4.50 17.48
N TYR A 271 -19.22 -3.35 16.90
CA TYR A 271 -18.65 -2.20 17.56
C TYR A 271 -19.25 -0.92 17.00
N GLN A 272 -19.24 0.16 17.78
CA GLN A 272 -19.64 1.49 17.34
C GLN A 272 -18.45 2.43 17.37
N THR A 273 -18.32 3.23 16.32
CA THR A 273 -17.44 4.39 16.32
C THR A 273 -18.18 5.61 16.87
N THR A 274 -17.48 6.44 17.65
CA THR A 274 -17.94 7.77 18.06
C THR A 274 -16.86 8.78 17.75
N THR A 275 -17.19 9.78 16.94
CA THR A 275 -16.24 10.85 16.60
C THR A 275 -16.33 11.96 17.64
N LEU A 276 -15.28 12.13 18.44
CA LEU A 276 -15.22 13.13 19.52
C LEU A 276 -14.72 14.49 19.02
N SER A 277 -13.96 14.51 17.92
CA SER A 277 -13.47 15.69 17.21
C SER A 277 -13.16 15.30 15.77
N ASP A 278 -12.89 16.28 14.89
CA ASP A 278 -12.65 16.05 13.45
C ASP A 278 -11.61 14.94 13.14
N ASN A 279 -10.72 14.66 14.09
CA ASN A 279 -9.64 13.69 13.91
C ASN A 279 -9.67 12.51 14.90
N LYS A 280 -10.41 12.55 16.02
CA LYS A 280 -10.40 11.47 17.01
C LYS A 280 -11.69 10.64 16.96
N THR A 281 -11.54 9.34 16.75
CA THR A 281 -12.62 8.36 16.80
C THR A 281 -12.38 7.39 17.93
N THR A 282 -13.36 7.21 18.82
CA THR A 282 -13.36 6.18 19.86
C THR A 282 -14.23 4.99 19.46
N ILE A 283 -13.99 3.85 20.11
CA ILE A 283 -14.62 2.58 19.77
C ILE A 283 -15.23 1.96 21.01
N GLN A 284 -16.48 1.55 20.90
CA GLN A 284 -17.21 0.79 21.91
C GLN A 284 -17.65 -0.55 21.31
N TYR A 285 -17.57 -1.64 22.08
CA TYR A 285 -17.88 -3.00 21.60
C TYR A 285 -19.15 -3.55 22.25
N PHE A 286 -19.85 -4.44 21.53
CA PHE A 286 -21.13 -5.04 21.92
C PHE A 286 -21.21 -6.53 21.61
#